data_AF-K9P455-F1
#
_entry.id   AF-K9P455-F1
#
_cell.length_a   1.000
_cell.length_b   1.000
_cell.length_c   1.000
_cell.angle_alpha   90.00
_cell.angle_beta   90.00
_cell.angle_gamma   90.00
#
_symmetry.space_group_name_H-M   'P 1'
#
loop_
_entity.id
_entity.type
_entity.pdbx_description
1 polymer ?
#
loop_
_entity_poly.entity_id
_entity_poly.type
_entity_poly.pdbx_seq_one_letter_code
_entity_poly.pdbx_strand_id
1 'polypeptide(L)'
;MPPRLRIATGLLAMLPVAATADRLHWGDGIVFVTSILSIIPLAILLSTATEELSLTLGPSLGALLNALFGNATELIIALAALRAGLVDIVKASITGTVMANLLLALGLSMLVGGIGRSEQRFQPVVARVNGSAMTLAVLAILIPSLRGMVADGAGGLDAGAAESFSLFVAWVLLAVYGLTLLFSLKTHRTLYAVAEADLGVEGEEAHGEGGGTKPPLLPWVAVLLAATVGLAYASELFVGVVETVTESLGLSALFTGVVLLPLLGGAAEYLTAVTMARKDKMDLAVSVALGSTLLVGLLVVPVLLLVAPLLGHPLDLSFNVYEVVAVATAVLVSNLVSLDGRSDWLEGVLLLAAYAILAAGFFFQGSPVP
;
A
#
# COMPACT_ATOMS: atom_id res chain seq x y z
N MET A 1 0.89 -7.84 25.51
CA MET A 1 0.61 -7.80 24.06
C MET A 1 -0.42 -6.71 23.80
N PRO A 2 -0.17 -5.78 22.87
CA PRO A 2 -1.16 -4.79 22.48
C PRO A 2 -2.41 -5.47 21.89
N PRO A 3 -3.61 -4.87 22.02
CA PRO A 3 -4.88 -5.49 21.62
C PRO A 3 -4.92 -5.90 20.13
N ARG A 4 -4.23 -5.16 19.25
CA ARG A 4 -4.03 -5.50 17.83
C ARG A 4 -3.42 -6.89 17.61
N LEU A 5 -2.51 -7.30 18.49
CA LEU A 5 -1.78 -8.57 18.37
C LEU A 5 -2.60 -9.78 18.86
N ARG A 6 -3.54 -9.57 19.80
CA ARG A 6 -4.42 -10.64 20.30
C ARG A 6 -5.48 -11.06 19.29
N ILE A 7 -6.03 -10.09 18.56
CA ILE A 7 -6.97 -10.36 17.46
C ILE A 7 -6.21 -11.02 16.31
N ALA A 8 -5.00 -10.54 16.01
CA ALA A 8 -4.16 -11.10 14.95
C ALA A 8 -3.81 -12.58 15.22
N THR A 9 -3.38 -12.94 16.43
CA THR A 9 -3.01 -14.32 16.77
C THR A 9 -4.19 -15.28 16.76
N GLY A 10 -5.40 -14.83 17.12
CA GLY A 10 -6.61 -15.65 17.02
C GLY A 10 -6.98 -15.99 15.57
N LEU A 11 -6.80 -15.04 14.65
CA LEU A 11 -7.12 -15.21 13.23
C LEU A 11 -6.04 -15.98 12.45
N LEU A 12 -4.83 -16.17 13.01
CA LEU A 12 -3.81 -17.03 12.38
C LEU A 12 -4.28 -18.48 12.18
N ALA A 13 -5.23 -18.95 12.99
CA ALA A 13 -5.84 -20.26 12.80
C ALA A 13 -6.59 -20.39 11.47
N MET A 14 -6.90 -19.27 10.79
CA MET A 14 -7.54 -19.29 9.48
C MET A 14 -6.60 -19.75 8.36
N LEU A 15 -5.28 -19.61 8.51
CA LEU A 15 -4.32 -20.09 7.50
C LEU A 15 -4.37 -21.63 7.31
N PRO A 16 -4.26 -22.47 8.37
CA PRO A 16 -4.40 -23.91 8.20
C PRO A 16 -5.83 -24.31 7.77
N VAL A 17 -6.85 -23.53 8.13
CA VAL A 17 -8.23 -23.76 7.64
C VAL A 17 -8.31 -23.51 6.14
N ALA A 18 -7.77 -22.39 5.64
CA ALA A 18 -7.70 -22.09 4.20
C ALA A 18 -6.94 -23.17 3.44
N ALA A 19 -5.79 -23.59 3.95
CA ALA A 19 -4.99 -24.66 3.38
C ALA A 19 -5.70 -26.02 3.36
N THR A 20 -6.54 -26.28 4.36
CA THR A 20 -7.35 -27.51 4.43
C THR A 20 -8.54 -27.43 3.48
N ALA A 21 -9.20 -26.26 3.41
CA ALA A 21 -10.31 -26.01 2.50
C ALA A 21 -9.89 -26.16 1.04
N ASP A 22 -8.70 -25.66 0.68
CA ASP A 22 -8.10 -25.81 -0.65
C ASP A 22 -7.80 -27.29 -0.96
N ARG A 23 -7.04 -27.97 -0.11
CA ARG A 23 -6.65 -29.38 -0.32
C ARG A 23 -7.81 -30.36 -0.34
N LEU A 24 -8.87 -30.08 0.41
CA LEU A 24 -10.07 -30.92 0.48
C LEU A 24 -11.20 -30.42 -0.44
N HIS A 25 -10.94 -29.40 -1.26
CA HIS A 25 -11.89 -28.82 -2.20
C HIS A 25 -13.24 -28.44 -1.56
N TRP A 26 -13.20 -27.74 -0.43
CA TRP A 26 -14.41 -27.26 0.27
C TRP A 26 -15.17 -26.16 -0.49
N GLY A 27 -14.62 -25.68 -1.61
CA GLY A 27 -15.22 -24.70 -2.50
C GLY A 27 -14.51 -23.34 -2.45
N ASP A 28 -14.43 -22.71 -3.61
CA ASP A 28 -13.62 -21.50 -3.85
C ASP A 28 -14.02 -20.34 -2.93
N GLY A 29 -15.32 -20.18 -2.65
CA GLY A 29 -15.81 -19.15 -1.71
C GLY A 29 -15.30 -19.33 -0.29
N ILE A 30 -15.14 -20.58 0.19
CA ILE A 30 -14.60 -20.85 1.52
C ILE A 30 -13.09 -20.56 1.55
N VAL A 31 -12.36 -21.01 0.53
CA VAL A 31 -10.91 -20.72 0.38
C VAL A 31 -10.69 -19.21 0.33
N PHE A 32 -11.52 -18.47 -0.42
CA PHE A 32 -11.45 -17.02 -0.55
C PHE A 32 -11.61 -16.31 0.80
N VAL A 33 -12.70 -16.58 1.53
CA VAL A 33 -12.98 -15.94 2.82
C VAL A 33 -11.92 -16.29 3.86
N THR A 34 -11.55 -17.57 3.96
CA THR A 34 -10.56 -18.02 4.96
C THR A 34 -9.16 -17.50 4.65
N SER A 35 -8.79 -17.37 3.38
CA SER A 35 -7.52 -16.76 2.96
C SER A 35 -7.48 -15.26 3.31
N ILE A 36 -8.55 -14.50 3.02
CA ILE A 36 -8.67 -13.09 3.43
C ILE A 36 -8.50 -12.92 4.94
N LEU A 37 -9.22 -13.74 5.72
CA LEU A 37 -9.15 -13.69 7.19
C LEU A 37 -7.77 -14.09 7.73
N SER A 38 -6.96 -14.79 6.95
CA SER A 38 -5.58 -15.13 7.29
C SER A 38 -4.57 -14.05 6.86
N ILE A 39 -4.80 -13.34 5.74
CA ILE A 39 -3.90 -12.30 5.22
C ILE A 39 -3.81 -11.11 6.17
N ILE A 40 -4.96 -10.60 6.64
CA ILE A 40 -5.02 -9.42 7.53
C ILE A 40 -4.15 -9.58 8.80
N PRO A 41 -4.28 -10.66 9.60
CA PRO A 41 -3.44 -10.82 10.79
C PRO A 41 -1.96 -11.05 10.45
N LEU A 42 -1.64 -11.71 9.34
CA LEU A 42 -0.27 -11.89 8.88
C LEU A 42 0.38 -10.56 8.49
N ALA A 43 -0.34 -9.70 7.79
CA ALA A 43 0.09 -8.34 7.45
C ALA A 43 0.36 -7.51 8.72
N ILE A 44 -0.51 -7.60 9.74
CA ILE A 44 -0.31 -6.92 11.02
C ILE A 44 0.95 -7.43 11.73
N LEU A 45 1.21 -8.75 11.71
CA LEU A 45 2.41 -9.34 12.32
C LEU A 45 3.68 -8.93 11.58
N LEU A 46 3.64 -8.92 10.25
CA LEU A 46 4.75 -8.48 9.42
C LEU A 46 5.10 -7.01 9.69
N SER A 47 4.09 -6.13 9.70
CA SER A 47 4.23 -4.70 10.02
C SER A 47 4.77 -4.50 11.45
N THR A 48 4.21 -5.20 12.44
CA THR A 48 4.68 -5.11 13.84
C THR A 48 6.12 -5.58 13.99
N ALA A 49 6.50 -6.69 13.35
CA ALA A 49 7.87 -7.19 13.40
C ALA A 49 8.85 -6.23 12.71
N THR A 50 8.42 -5.59 11.62
CA THR A 50 9.19 -4.55 10.92
C THR A 50 9.41 -3.34 11.82
N GLU A 51 8.38 -2.87 12.52
CA GLU A 51 8.44 -1.76 13.49
C GLU A 51 9.44 -2.06 14.62
N GLU A 52 9.31 -3.21 15.28
CA GLU A 52 10.15 -3.63 16.41
C GLU A 52 11.62 -3.86 16.02
N LEU A 53 11.87 -4.44 14.84
CA LEU A 53 13.22 -4.57 14.31
C LEU A 53 13.81 -3.19 13.93
N SER A 54 12.99 -2.28 13.43
CA SER A 54 13.46 -0.93 13.08
C SER A 54 13.92 -0.14 14.29
N LEU A 55 13.20 -0.26 15.42
CA LEU A 55 13.57 0.36 16.69
C LEU A 55 14.90 -0.18 17.25
N THR A 56 15.22 -1.45 17.00
CA THR A 56 16.40 -2.11 17.56
C THR A 56 17.65 -1.98 16.70
N LEU A 57 17.51 -1.89 15.37
CA LEU A 57 18.61 -1.78 14.40
C LEU A 57 19.16 -0.34 14.24
N GLY A 58 18.47 0.65 14.82
CA GLY A 58 18.83 2.06 14.79
C GLY A 58 18.33 2.78 13.52
N PRO A 59 18.40 4.13 13.47
CA PRO A 59 17.64 4.92 12.51
C PRO A 59 17.87 4.56 11.04
N SER A 60 19.13 4.37 10.62
CA SER A 60 19.43 4.12 9.20
C SER A 60 19.03 2.73 8.72
N LEU A 61 19.29 1.69 9.53
CA LEU A 61 18.92 0.32 9.18
C LEU A 61 17.42 0.07 9.37
N GLY A 62 16.82 0.68 10.38
CA GLY A 62 15.37 0.64 10.59
C GLY A 62 14.60 1.32 9.46
N ALA A 63 15.04 2.49 9.00
CA ALA A 63 14.44 3.14 7.85
C ALA A 63 14.55 2.29 6.56
N LEU A 64 15.68 1.60 6.35
CA LEU A 64 15.83 0.66 5.22
C LEU A 64 14.93 -0.57 5.36
N LEU A 65 14.80 -1.11 6.58
CA LEU A 65 13.91 -2.24 6.85
C LEU A 65 12.45 -1.86 6.61
N ASN A 66 12.02 -0.70 7.12
CA ASN A 66 10.68 -0.18 6.91
C ASN A 66 10.41 0.12 5.42
N ALA A 67 11.40 0.64 4.70
CA ALA A 67 11.33 0.80 3.26
C ALA A 67 11.07 -0.51 2.49
N LEU A 68 11.70 -1.61 2.92
CA LEU A 68 11.59 -2.93 2.28
C LEU A 68 10.32 -3.69 2.69
N PHE A 69 10.00 -3.68 3.99
CA PHE A 69 8.95 -4.52 4.56
C PHE A 69 7.67 -3.77 4.94
N GLY A 70 7.68 -2.44 4.96
CA GLY A 70 6.49 -1.64 5.24
C GLY A 70 5.37 -1.90 4.24
N ASN A 71 5.72 -2.05 2.96
CA ASN A 71 4.79 -2.36 1.85
C ASN A 71 4.96 -3.81 1.32
N ALA A 72 5.53 -4.70 2.15
CA ALA A 72 5.76 -6.08 1.71
C ALA A 72 4.47 -6.85 1.49
N THR A 73 3.38 -6.50 2.18
CA THR A 73 2.08 -7.19 2.01
C THR A 73 1.56 -7.00 0.58
N GLU A 74 1.55 -5.76 0.12
CA GLU A 74 1.14 -5.36 -1.22
C GLU A 74 2.03 -6.03 -2.27
N LEU A 75 3.36 -5.97 -2.09
CA LEU A 75 4.30 -6.59 -3.01
C LEU A 75 4.13 -8.12 -3.07
N ILE A 76 3.92 -8.79 -1.94
CA ILE A 76 3.73 -10.25 -1.87
C ILE A 76 2.43 -10.66 -2.58
N ILE A 77 1.33 -9.96 -2.32
CA ILE A 77 0.04 -10.23 -2.99
C ILE A 77 0.16 -9.97 -4.49
N ALA A 78 0.79 -8.87 -4.90
CA ALA A 78 1.00 -8.53 -6.30
C ALA A 78 1.90 -9.56 -7.02
N LEU A 79 2.97 -10.04 -6.38
CA LEU A 79 3.83 -11.09 -6.93
C LEU A 79 3.10 -12.43 -7.05
N ALA A 80 2.25 -12.78 -6.08
CA ALA A 80 1.42 -13.98 -6.16
C ALA A 80 0.43 -13.89 -7.33
N ALA A 81 -0.25 -12.76 -7.49
CA ALA A 81 -1.16 -12.49 -8.62
C ALA A 81 -0.43 -12.52 -9.96
N LEU A 82 0.75 -11.90 -10.04
CA LEU A 82 1.58 -11.87 -11.24
C LEU A 82 2.06 -13.26 -11.64
N ARG A 83 2.45 -14.09 -10.67
CA ARG A 83 2.84 -15.50 -10.91
C ARG A 83 1.66 -16.35 -11.41
N ALA A 84 0.44 -15.99 -11.04
CA ALA A 84 -0.77 -16.63 -11.56
C ALA A 84 -1.22 -16.07 -12.93
N GLY A 85 -0.48 -15.10 -13.49
CA GLY A 85 -0.81 -14.48 -14.78
C GLY A 85 -1.89 -13.41 -14.72
N LEU A 86 -2.30 -12.98 -13.52
CA LEU A 86 -3.35 -11.97 -13.31
C LEU A 86 -2.82 -10.54 -13.49
N VAL A 87 -2.21 -10.25 -14.64
CA VAL A 87 -1.51 -8.99 -14.93
C VAL A 87 -2.43 -7.77 -14.77
N ASP A 88 -3.67 -7.85 -15.26
CA ASP A 88 -4.63 -6.75 -15.16
C ASP A 88 -5.05 -6.47 -13.71
N ILE A 89 -5.19 -7.52 -12.89
CA ILE A 89 -5.46 -7.37 -11.46
C ILE A 89 -4.26 -6.73 -10.75
N VAL A 90 -3.02 -7.07 -11.14
CA VAL A 90 -1.81 -6.45 -10.60
C VAL A 90 -1.76 -4.95 -10.94
N LYS A 91 -1.99 -4.57 -12.20
CA LYS A 91 -2.08 -3.15 -12.62
C LYS A 91 -3.16 -2.40 -11.83
N ALA A 92 -4.36 -2.96 -11.80
CA ALA A 92 -5.48 -2.43 -11.04
C ALA A 92 -5.14 -2.27 -9.54
N SER A 93 -4.38 -3.21 -8.95
CA SER A 93 -3.96 -3.13 -7.55
C SER A 93 -2.99 -1.99 -7.26
N ILE A 94 -2.12 -1.64 -8.21
CA ILE A 94 -1.22 -0.48 -8.09
C ILE A 94 -2.06 0.81 -8.01
N THR A 95 -2.98 0.99 -8.97
CA THR A 95 -3.94 2.10 -9.00
C THR A 95 -4.72 2.19 -7.69
N GLY A 96 -5.28 1.06 -7.29
CA GLY A 96 -6.09 0.93 -6.09
C GLY A 96 -5.34 1.23 -4.80
N THR A 97 -4.07 0.83 -4.70
CA THR A 97 -3.24 1.09 -3.51
C THR A 97 -2.97 2.57 -3.35
N VAL A 98 -2.66 3.29 -4.44
CA VAL A 98 -2.52 4.75 -4.41
C VAL A 98 -3.83 5.42 -4.00
N MET A 99 -4.96 5.02 -4.59
CA MET A 99 -6.28 5.55 -4.22
C MET A 99 -6.64 5.27 -2.76
N ALA A 100 -6.43 4.05 -2.29
CA ALA A 100 -6.78 3.64 -0.95
C ALA A 100 -5.90 4.34 0.09
N ASN A 101 -4.60 4.48 -0.14
CA ASN A 101 -3.72 5.20 0.78
C ASN A 101 -4.10 6.70 0.88
N LEU A 102 -4.27 7.35 -0.27
CA LEU A 102 -4.46 8.80 -0.32
C LEU A 102 -5.87 9.27 0.03
N LEU A 103 -6.89 8.45 -0.25
CA LEU A 103 -8.29 8.85 -0.04
C LEU A 103 -8.93 8.06 1.09
N LEU A 104 -8.80 6.73 1.10
CA LEU A 104 -9.43 5.89 2.13
C LEU A 104 -8.69 6.00 3.47
N ALA A 105 -7.39 5.69 3.51
CA ALA A 105 -6.62 5.65 4.75
C ALA A 105 -6.49 7.04 5.37
N LEU A 106 -6.15 8.04 4.55
CA LEU A 106 -6.09 9.43 4.96
C LEU A 106 -7.48 9.94 5.39
N GLY A 107 -8.53 9.66 4.61
CA GLY A 107 -9.90 10.07 4.92
C GLY A 107 -10.43 9.45 6.21
N LEU A 108 -10.20 8.15 6.44
CA LEU A 108 -10.51 7.48 7.70
C LEU A 108 -9.73 8.09 8.86
N SER A 109 -8.46 8.43 8.65
CA SER A 109 -7.61 9.03 9.68
C SER A 109 -8.13 10.40 10.09
N MET A 110 -8.42 11.29 9.13
CA MET A 110 -8.96 12.64 9.39
C MET A 110 -10.37 12.59 9.98
N LEU A 111 -11.24 11.71 9.48
CA LEU A 111 -12.58 11.53 10.03
C LEU A 111 -12.50 11.07 11.50
N VAL A 112 -11.83 9.96 11.76
CA VAL A 112 -11.82 9.35 13.10
C VAL A 112 -10.99 10.17 14.09
N GLY A 113 -9.89 10.79 13.64
CA GLY A 113 -9.08 11.70 14.44
C GLY A 113 -9.81 13.01 14.78
N GLY A 114 -10.62 13.53 13.85
CA GLY A 114 -11.39 14.76 14.00
C GLY A 114 -12.64 14.63 14.88
N ILE A 115 -13.14 13.40 15.14
CA ILE A 115 -14.29 13.21 16.04
C ILE A 115 -13.96 13.72 17.44
N GLY A 116 -14.74 14.70 17.91
CA GLY A 116 -14.54 15.33 19.22
C GLY A 116 -13.44 16.39 19.26
N ARG A 117 -12.88 16.77 18.11
CA ARG A 117 -11.89 17.86 17.97
C ARG A 117 -12.37 18.89 16.95
N SER A 118 -11.95 20.14 17.11
CA SER A 118 -12.22 21.19 16.11
C SER A 118 -11.29 21.10 14.91
N GLU A 119 -10.01 20.80 15.15
CA GLU A 119 -8.97 20.61 14.14
C GLU A 119 -7.84 19.76 14.71
N GLN A 120 -7.05 19.13 13.85
CA GLN A 120 -5.72 18.59 14.15
C GLN A 120 -4.71 19.22 13.21
N ARG A 121 -3.45 19.30 13.64
CA ARG A 121 -2.38 19.92 12.84
C ARG A 121 -1.34 18.90 12.43
N PHE A 122 -0.70 19.16 11.32
CA PHE A 122 0.48 18.45 10.86
C PHE A 122 1.42 19.35 10.06
N GLN A 123 2.69 18.95 9.94
CA GLN A 123 3.75 19.67 9.28
C GLN A 123 3.62 19.55 7.75
N PRO A 124 3.37 20.67 7.04
CA PRO A 124 3.18 20.64 5.58
C PRO A 124 4.47 20.27 4.82
N VAL A 125 5.63 20.33 5.47
CA VAL A 125 6.93 20.09 4.83
C VAL A 125 7.04 18.63 4.36
N VAL A 126 6.70 17.68 5.24
CA VAL A 126 6.74 16.24 4.93
C VAL A 126 5.69 15.92 3.86
N ALA A 127 4.49 16.48 4.00
CA ALA A 127 3.43 16.34 3.00
C ALA A 127 3.85 16.86 1.61
N ARG A 128 4.51 18.03 1.55
CA ARG A 128 4.94 18.66 0.29
C ARG A 128 6.08 17.91 -0.40
N VAL A 129 7.07 17.42 0.34
CA VAL A 129 8.17 16.61 -0.23
C VAL A 129 7.60 15.30 -0.79
N ASN A 130 6.72 14.63 -0.04
CA ASN A 130 6.07 13.40 -0.51
C ASN A 130 5.15 13.66 -1.71
N GLY A 131 4.35 14.73 -1.69
CA GLY A 131 3.46 15.10 -2.80
C GLY A 131 4.20 15.43 -4.10
N SER A 132 5.39 16.03 -4.02
CA SER A 132 6.24 16.29 -5.19
C SER A 132 6.79 15.00 -5.79
N ALA A 133 7.24 14.06 -4.95
CA ALA A 133 7.73 12.75 -5.39
C ALA A 133 6.59 11.89 -5.97
N MET A 134 5.40 11.93 -5.38
CA MET A 134 4.20 11.29 -5.93
C MET A 134 3.84 11.84 -7.30
N THR A 135 3.89 13.16 -7.49
CA THR A 135 3.60 13.78 -8.79
C THR A 135 4.53 13.23 -9.89
N LEU A 136 5.79 12.96 -9.57
CA LEU A 136 6.72 12.30 -10.49
C LEU A 136 6.34 10.83 -10.78
N ALA A 137 5.93 10.07 -9.76
CA ALA A 137 5.44 8.70 -9.95
C ALA A 137 4.18 8.65 -10.81
N VAL A 138 3.27 9.61 -10.63
CA VAL A 138 2.06 9.76 -11.46
C VAL A 138 2.43 10.13 -12.90
N LEU A 139 3.41 11.02 -13.10
CA LEU A 139 3.92 11.37 -14.43
C LEU A 139 4.51 10.16 -15.15
N ALA A 140 5.25 9.32 -14.42
CA ALA A 140 5.84 8.09 -14.92
C ALA A 140 4.78 7.06 -15.40
N ILE A 141 3.60 7.06 -14.78
CA ILE A 141 2.45 6.24 -15.19
C ILE A 141 1.65 6.90 -16.35
N LEU A 142 1.49 8.22 -16.28
CA LEU A 142 0.71 9.03 -17.24
C LEU A 142 1.28 8.97 -18.66
N ILE A 143 2.58 9.23 -18.84
CA ILE A 143 3.20 9.35 -20.16
C ILE A 143 3.02 8.09 -21.04
N PRO A 144 3.32 6.87 -20.56
CA PRO A 144 3.09 5.66 -21.35
C PRO A 144 1.60 5.39 -21.58
N SER A 145 0.73 5.70 -20.62
CA SER A 145 -0.72 5.48 -20.74
C SER A 145 -1.40 6.45 -21.73
N LEU A 146 -0.96 7.71 -21.78
CA LEU A 146 -1.45 8.71 -22.75
C LEU A 146 -1.18 8.31 -24.20
N ARG A 147 -0.13 7.51 -24.44
CA ARG A 147 0.17 7.01 -25.77
C ARG A 147 -0.92 6.05 -26.27
N GLY A 148 -1.43 5.17 -25.41
CA GLY A 148 -2.55 4.28 -25.75
C GLY A 148 -3.81 5.06 -26.14
N MET A 149 -4.02 6.23 -25.54
CA MET A 149 -5.16 7.11 -25.79
C MET A 149 -5.06 7.91 -27.12
N VAL A 150 -3.84 8.22 -27.56
CA VAL A 150 -3.60 9.03 -28.80
C VAL A 150 -3.32 8.14 -30.02
N ALA A 151 -2.89 6.90 -29.82
CA ALA A 151 -2.46 6.00 -30.90
C ALA A 151 -3.58 5.30 -31.69
N ASP A 152 -4.86 5.48 -31.33
CA ASP A 152 -6.01 4.96 -32.10
C ASP A 152 -6.10 5.52 -33.54
N GLY A 153 -5.27 6.50 -33.91
CA GLY A 153 -5.22 7.08 -35.26
C GLY A 153 -3.98 6.79 -36.11
N ALA A 154 -2.82 6.45 -35.53
CA ALA A 154 -1.60 6.21 -36.30
C ALA A 154 -0.50 5.52 -35.48
N GLY A 155 -0.19 4.26 -35.81
CA GLY A 155 1.05 3.60 -35.42
C GLY A 155 1.26 3.46 -33.92
N GLY A 156 0.64 2.45 -33.32
CA GLY A 156 1.00 1.96 -32.00
C GLY A 156 2.52 1.78 -31.86
N LEU A 157 3.02 1.92 -30.63
CA LEU A 157 4.39 1.51 -30.33
C LEU A 157 4.49 0.01 -30.65
N ASP A 158 5.58 -0.43 -31.27
CA ASP A 158 5.90 -1.85 -31.27
C ASP A 158 5.86 -2.34 -29.80
N ALA A 159 5.28 -3.51 -29.55
CA ALA A 159 5.12 -4.05 -28.19
C ALA A 159 6.47 -4.06 -27.44
N GLY A 160 7.57 -4.34 -28.15
CA GLY A 160 8.92 -4.30 -27.60
C GLY A 160 9.39 -2.89 -27.18
N ALA A 161 8.90 -1.83 -27.81
CA ALA A 161 9.24 -0.47 -27.44
C ALA A 161 8.42 0.04 -26.23
N ALA A 162 7.19 -0.46 -26.03
CA ALA A 162 6.42 -0.20 -24.80
C ALA A 162 7.04 -0.89 -23.57
N GLU A 163 7.50 -2.12 -23.75
CA GLU A 163 8.25 -2.87 -22.73
C GLU A 163 9.58 -2.16 -22.40
N SER A 164 10.37 -1.80 -23.43
CA SER A 164 11.64 -1.09 -23.25
C SER A 164 11.47 0.24 -22.52
N PHE A 165 10.39 0.97 -22.83
CA PHE A 165 10.06 2.21 -22.14
C PHE A 165 9.68 1.97 -20.67
N SER A 166 8.87 0.94 -20.39
CA SER A 166 8.49 0.58 -19.02
C SER A 166 9.72 0.19 -18.17
N LEU A 167 10.66 -0.56 -18.76
CA LEU A 167 11.94 -0.89 -18.11
C LEU A 167 12.82 0.35 -17.87
N PHE A 168 12.88 1.27 -18.82
CA PHE A 168 13.58 2.55 -18.64
C PHE A 168 12.98 3.34 -17.47
N VAL A 169 11.65 3.48 -17.42
CA VAL A 169 10.94 4.16 -16.33
C VAL A 169 11.19 3.47 -14.99
N ALA A 170 11.17 2.13 -14.93
CA ALA A 170 11.47 1.37 -13.72
C ALA A 170 12.85 1.74 -13.13
N TRP A 171 13.89 1.77 -13.96
CA TRP A 171 15.24 2.15 -13.51
C TRP A 171 15.33 3.61 -13.05
N VAL A 172 14.64 4.53 -13.72
CA VAL A 172 14.58 5.93 -13.31
C VAL A 172 13.91 6.07 -11.94
N LEU A 173 12.77 5.40 -11.73
CA LEU A 173 12.04 5.43 -10.46
C LEU A 173 12.85 4.84 -9.30
N LEU A 174 13.55 3.71 -9.52
CA LEU A 174 14.46 3.13 -8.53
C LEU A 174 15.65 4.04 -8.22
N ALA A 175 16.20 4.73 -9.23
CA ALA A 175 17.28 5.70 -9.01
C ALA A 175 16.79 6.87 -8.16
N VAL A 176 15.60 7.42 -8.46
CA VAL A 176 14.98 8.48 -7.66
C VAL A 176 14.69 8.00 -6.24
N TYR A 177 14.24 6.76 -6.07
CA TYR A 177 14.05 6.17 -4.75
C TYR A 177 15.36 6.08 -3.96
N GLY A 178 16.42 5.57 -4.58
CA GLY A 178 17.75 5.49 -3.97
C GLY A 178 18.31 6.87 -3.59
N LEU A 179 18.06 7.89 -4.41
CA LEU A 179 18.41 9.27 -4.09
C LEU A 179 17.57 9.85 -2.94
N THR A 180 16.28 9.49 -2.87
CA THR A 180 15.39 9.85 -1.75
C THR A 180 15.88 9.22 -0.45
N LEU A 181 16.29 7.94 -0.48
CA LEU A 181 16.93 7.27 0.67
C LEU A 181 18.25 7.94 1.05
N LEU A 182 19.10 8.28 0.08
CA LEU A 182 20.34 9.03 0.36
C LEU A 182 20.05 10.40 0.99
N PHE A 183 19.00 11.07 0.53
CA PHE A 183 18.55 12.35 1.05
C PHE A 183 18.08 12.24 2.50
N SER A 184 17.19 11.29 2.77
CA SER A 184 16.62 11.03 4.09
C SER A 184 17.67 10.52 5.09
N LEU A 185 18.49 9.55 4.70
CA LEU A 185 19.38 8.84 5.64
C LEU A 185 20.72 9.54 5.86
N LYS A 186 21.17 10.38 4.91
CA LYS A 186 22.51 10.98 4.95
C LYS A 186 22.49 12.50 4.85
N THR A 187 22.03 13.06 3.72
CA THR A 187 22.27 14.50 3.45
C THR A 187 21.37 15.42 4.26
N HIS A 188 20.12 15.02 4.52
CA HIS A 188 19.12 15.79 5.25
C HIS A 188 18.55 15.01 6.43
N ARG A 189 19.37 14.16 7.04
CA ARG A 189 18.98 13.35 8.20
C ARG A 189 18.39 14.19 9.34
N THR A 190 18.87 15.42 9.53
CA THR A 190 18.34 16.35 10.55
C THR A 190 16.90 16.78 10.28
N LEU A 191 16.50 16.94 9.01
CA LEU A 191 15.12 17.30 8.66
C LEU A 191 14.15 16.16 9.00
N TYR A 192 14.55 14.92 8.69
CA TYR A 192 13.76 13.72 8.99
C TYR A 192 13.81 13.34 10.48
N ALA A 193 14.96 13.50 11.16
CA ALA A 193 15.08 13.22 12.58
C ALA A 193 14.31 14.22 13.45
N VAL A 194 14.27 15.50 13.07
CA VAL A 194 13.42 16.50 13.75
C VAL A 194 11.96 16.20 13.51
N ALA A 195 11.56 15.81 12.29
CA ALA A 195 10.21 15.32 12.04
C ALA A 195 9.90 14.11 12.93
N GLU A 196 10.72 13.05 12.96
CA GLU A 196 10.52 11.87 13.82
C GLU A 196 10.45 12.18 15.33
N ALA A 197 11.24 13.16 15.79
CA ALA A 197 11.22 13.61 17.19
C ALA A 197 9.96 14.42 17.52
N ASP A 198 9.53 15.35 16.65
CA ASP A 198 8.29 16.12 16.79
C ASP A 198 7.06 15.20 16.71
N LEU A 199 7.16 14.11 15.94
CA LEU A 199 6.17 13.05 15.79
C LEU A 199 6.02 12.16 17.04
N GLY A 200 6.86 12.34 18.07
CA GLY A 200 6.83 11.57 19.31
C GLY A 200 7.15 10.09 19.14
N VAL A 201 7.83 9.71 18.04
CA VAL A 201 8.25 8.31 17.75
C VAL A 201 9.31 7.85 18.75
N GLU A 202 10.12 8.78 19.27
CA GLU A 202 11.12 8.49 20.31
C GLU A 202 10.59 8.68 21.76
N GLY A 203 9.39 9.23 21.95
CA GLY A 203 9.00 9.86 23.23
C GLY A 203 7.97 9.14 24.11
N GLU A 204 7.08 8.30 23.59
CA GLU A 204 5.93 7.80 24.38
C GLU A 204 5.94 6.30 24.73
N GLU A 205 6.80 5.48 24.11
CA GLU A 205 6.96 4.07 24.53
C GLU A 205 8.27 3.83 25.32
N ALA A 206 9.16 4.82 25.37
CA ALA A 206 10.42 4.75 26.11
C ALA A 206 10.31 5.18 27.59
N HIS A 207 9.18 5.75 28.02
CA HIS A 207 8.97 6.24 29.40
C HIS A 207 7.76 5.60 30.10
N GLY A 208 7.56 4.30 29.86
CA GLY A 208 7.05 3.44 30.92
C GLY A 208 8.19 3.16 31.89
N GLU A 209 8.08 3.62 33.14
CA GLU A 209 9.01 3.30 34.23
C GLU A 209 9.18 1.77 34.38
N GLY A 210 10.23 1.25 33.76
CA GLY A 210 10.65 -0.14 33.86
C GLY A 210 11.88 -0.32 32.98
N GLY A 211 13.02 -0.66 33.57
CA GLY A 211 14.29 -0.89 32.87
C GLY A 211 14.23 -2.06 31.89
N GLY A 212 13.59 -1.84 30.73
CA GLY A 212 13.35 -2.81 29.69
C GLY A 212 14.61 -3.09 28.88
N THR A 213 15.08 -4.32 28.97
CA THR A 213 16.07 -4.91 28.05
C THR A 213 15.59 -4.68 26.62
N LYS A 214 16.48 -4.17 25.72
CA LYS A 214 16.18 -4.09 24.28
C LYS A 214 15.53 -5.41 23.84
N PRO A 215 14.38 -5.40 23.15
CA PRO A 215 13.72 -6.63 22.79
C PRO A 215 14.70 -7.51 22.00
N PRO A 216 14.76 -8.82 22.30
CA PRO A 216 15.69 -9.70 21.63
C PRO A 216 15.41 -9.69 20.11
N LEU A 217 16.46 -9.46 19.32
CA LEU A 217 16.37 -9.36 17.85
C LEU A 217 15.83 -10.65 17.22
N LEU A 218 16.29 -11.81 17.73
CA LEU A 218 16.03 -13.12 17.15
C LEU A 218 14.54 -13.48 17.02
N PRO A 219 13.68 -13.34 18.05
CA PRO A 219 12.26 -13.63 17.91
C PRO A 219 11.55 -12.71 16.91
N TRP A 220 11.91 -11.44 16.82
CA TRP A 220 11.29 -10.54 15.84
C TRP A 220 11.71 -10.85 14.41
N VAL A 221 12.97 -11.25 14.18
CA VAL A 221 13.39 -11.81 12.88
C VAL A 221 12.61 -13.09 12.55
N ALA A 222 12.43 -13.98 13.52
CA ALA A 222 11.65 -15.20 13.31
C ALA A 222 10.18 -14.91 12.98
N VAL A 223 9.55 -13.95 13.68
CA VAL A 223 8.18 -13.50 13.39
C VAL A 223 8.09 -12.87 12.01
N LEU A 224 9.05 -12.00 11.63
CA LEU A 224 9.08 -11.38 10.30
C LEU A 224 9.14 -12.44 9.19
N LEU A 225 10.04 -13.41 9.30
CA LEU A 225 10.19 -14.49 8.32
C LEU A 225 8.96 -15.40 8.28
N ALA A 226 8.44 -15.81 9.43
CA ALA A 226 7.24 -16.65 9.51
C ALA A 226 6.00 -15.95 8.94
N ALA A 227 5.82 -14.66 9.25
CA ALA A 227 4.74 -13.84 8.70
C ALA A 227 4.89 -13.68 7.19
N THR A 228 6.10 -13.43 6.68
CA THR A 228 6.39 -13.32 5.25
C THR A 228 6.02 -14.61 4.50
N VAL A 229 6.48 -15.77 4.99
CA VAL A 229 6.19 -17.07 4.36
C VAL A 229 4.71 -17.41 4.46
N GLY A 230 4.09 -17.19 5.62
CA GLY A 230 2.68 -17.42 5.82
C GLY A 230 1.82 -16.54 4.90
N LEU A 231 2.20 -15.27 4.74
CA LEU A 231 1.51 -14.32 3.89
C LEU A 231 1.65 -14.66 2.41
N ALA A 232 2.84 -15.08 1.98
CA ALA A 232 3.05 -15.58 0.61
C ALA A 232 2.15 -16.79 0.32
N TYR A 233 2.12 -17.77 1.24
CA TYR A 233 1.26 -18.95 1.09
C TYR A 233 -0.24 -18.60 1.10
N ALA A 234 -0.68 -17.73 2.01
CA ALA A 234 -2.06 -17.25 2.05
C ALA A 234 -2.44 -16.49 0.77
N SER A 235 -1.51 -15.71 0.20
CA SER A 235 -1.71 -14.96 -1.03
C SER A 235 -1.84 -15.89 -2.23
N GLU A 236 -1.09 -16.99 -2.30
CA GLU A 236 -1.25 -18.01 -3.35
C GLU A 236 -2.64 -18.66 -3.30
N LEU A 237 -3.12 -19.02 -2.10
CA LEU A 237 -4.46 -19.58 -1.92
C LEU A 237 -5.55 -18.58 -2.32
N PHE A 238 -5.42 -17.32 -1.89
CA PHE A 238 -6.36 -16.25 -2.23
C PHE A 238 -6.40 -15.98 -3.74
N VAL A 239 -5.25 -15.80 -4.37
CA VAL A 239 -5.11 -15.52 -5.80
C VAL A 239 -5.65 -16.69 -6.64
N GLY A 240 -5.48 -17.93 -6.19
CA GLY A 240 -5.97 -19.11 -6.92
C GLY A 240 -7.50 -19.13 -7.10
N VAL A 241 -8.25 -18.42 -6.25
CA VAL A 241 -9.72 -18.38 -6.29
C VAL A 241 -10.30 -16.99 -6.50
N VAL A 242 -9.47 -15.94 -6.51
CA VAL A 242 -9.93 -14.54 -6.51
C VAL A 242 -10.82 -14.25 -7.71
N GLU A 243 -10.39 -14.60 -8.92
CA GLU A 243 -11.10 -14.31 -10.16
C GLU A 243 -12.42 -15.10 -10.24
N THR A 244 -12.38 -16.39 -9.94
CA THR A 244 -13.59 -17.24 -9.95
C THR A 244 -14.65 -16.74 -8.97
N VAL A 245 -14.24 -16.36 -7.75
CA VAL A 245 -15.18 -15.85 -6.75
C VAL A 245 -15.67 -14.46 -7.11
N THR A 246 -14.82 -13.54 -7.56
CA THR A 246 -15.25 -12.18 -7.89
C THR A 246 -16.12 -12.13 -9.13
N GLU A 247 -15.84 -12.94 -10.15
CA GLU A 247 -16.72 -13.11 -11.32
C GLU A 247 -18.09 -13.63 -10.93
N SER A 248 -18.16 -14.61 -10.00
CA SER A 248 -19.44 -15.13 -9.51
C SER A 248 -20.29 -14.08 -8.76
N LEU A 249 -19.63 -13.04 -8.24
CA LEU A 249 -20.25 -11.88 -7.60
C LEU A 249 -20.56 -10.74 -8.57
N GLY A 250 -20.26 -10.91 -9.87
CA GLY A 250 -20.42 -9.88 -10.90
C GLY A 250 -19.39 -8.77 -10.83
N LEU A 251 -18.25 -9.00 -10.17
CA LEU A 251 -17.16 -8.03 -10.04
C LEU A 251 -16.12 -8.27 -11.13
N SER A 252 -15.69 -7.19 -11.80
CA SER A 252 -14.64 -7.27 -12.81
C SER A 252 -13.25 -7.46 -12.19
N ALA A 253 -12.30 -7.97 -12.99
CA ALA A 253 -10.87 -7.99 -12.62
C ALA A 253 -10.35 -6.59 -12.25
N LEU A 254 -10.80 -5.56 -12.98
CA LEU A 254 -10.46 -4.16 -12.72
C LEU A 254 -10.95 -3.70 -11.34
N PHE A 255 -12.22 -3.93 -11.00
CA PHE A 255 -12.76 -3.57 -9.68
C PHE A 255 -12.10 -4.38 -8.57
N THR A 256 -11.86 -5.67 -8.81
CA THR A 256 -11.17 -6.57 -7.89
C THR A 256 -9.78 -6.04 -7.54
N GLY A 257 -8.99 -5.68 -8.55
CA GLY A 257 -7.68 -5.11 -8.34
C GLY A 257 -7.73 -3.72 -7.70
N VAL A 258 -8.57 -2.80 -8.18
CA VAL A 258 -8.59 -1.41 -7.68
C VAL A 258 -9.16 -1.28 -6.26
N VAL A 259 -10.12 -2.11 -5.88
CA VAL A 259 -10.83 -1.96 -4.60
C VAL A 259 -10.46 -3.08 -3.64
N LEU A 260 -10.60 -4.34 -4.06
CA LEU A 260 -10.52 -5.47 -3.13
C LEU A 260 -9.09 -5.74 -2.66
N LEU A 261 -8.11 -5.78 -3.56
CA LEU A 261 -6.72 -6.08 -3.21
C LEU A 261 -6.09 -5.04 -2.26
N PRO A 262 -6.21 -3.73 -2.49
CA PRO A 262 -5.68 -2.69 -1.59
C PRO A 262 -6.27 -2.74 -0.19
N LEU A 263 -7.57 -3.04 -0.07
CA LEU A 263 -8.22 -3.20 1.23
C LEU A 263 -7.59 -4.32 2.05
N LEU A 264 -7.06 -5.36 1.40
CA LEU A 264 -6.35 -6.47 2.05
C LEU A 264 -4.89 -6.13 2.32
N GLY A 265 -4.19 -5.61 1.31
CA GLY A 265 -2.76 -5.28 1.37
C GLY A 265 -2.46 -4.23 2.43
N GLY A 266 -3.18 -3.11 2.39
CA GLY A 266 -2.94 -1.96 3.26
C GLY A 266 -3.65 -2.01 4.62
N ALA A 267 -4.39 -3.08 4.94
CA ALA A 267 -5.22 -3.15 6.15
C ALA A 267 -4.47 -2.81 7.44
N ALA A 268 -3.23 -3.32 7.58
CA ALA A 268 -2.38 -3.06 8.74
C ALA A 268 -1.94 -1.60 8.82
N GLU A 269 -1.62 -0.99 7.68
CA GLU A 269 -1.24 0.43 7.59
C GLU A 269 -2.43 1.33 7.90
N TYR A 270 -3.62 1.02 7.37
CA TYR A 270 -4.85 1.80 7.60
C TYR A 270 -5.22 1.81 9.07
N LEU A 271 -5.14 0.65 9.72
CA LEU A 271 -5.38 0.53 11.15
C LEU A 271 -4.37 1.36 11.97
N THR A 272 -3.10 1.36 11.55
CA THR A 272 -2.03 2.12 12.21
C THR A 272 -2.26 3.63 12.05
N ALA A 273 -2.51 4.10 10.83
CA ALA A 273 -2.78 5.51 10.54
C ALA A 273 -3.99 6.04 11.32
N VAL A 274 -5.13 5.33 11.28
CA VAL A 274 -6.34 5.69 12.03
C VAL A 274 -6.10 5.69 13.53
N THR A 275 -5.31 4.74 14.04
CA THR A 275 -4.97 4.69 15.47
C THR A 275 -4.09 5.87 15.89
N MET A 276 -3.13 6.27 15.07
CA MET A 276 -2.30 7.45 15.33
C MET A 276 -3.11 8.74 15.26
N ALA A 277 -3.98 8.89 14.26
CA ALA A 277 -4.86 10.05 14.14
C ALA A 277 -5.78 10.21 15.36
N ARG A 278 -6.35 9.12 15.87
CA ARG A 278 -7.15 9.12 17.12
C ARG A 278 -6.39 9.60 18.35
N LYS A 279 -5.10 9.27 18.41
CA LYS A 279 -4.18 9.68 19.49
C LYS A 279 -3.68 11.13 19.33
N ASP A 280 -4.28 11.90 18.45
CA ASP A 280 -3.87 13.26 18.12
C ASP A 280 -2.50 13.37 17.42
N LYS A 281 -2.03 12.27 16.83
CA LYS A 281 -0.77 12.23 16.06
C LYS A 281 -1.09 12.23 14.56
N MET A 282 -1.74 13.29 14.09
CA MET A 282 -2.16 13.39 12.68
C MET A 282 -0.96 13.38 11.73
N ASP A 283 0.13 14.03 12.10
CA ASP A 283 1.38 13.99 11.33
C ASP A 283 1.86 12.57 11.02
N LEU A 284 1.78 11.66 12.01
CA LEU A 284 2.15 10.26 11.81
C LEU A 284 1.19 9.57 10.84
N ALA A 285 -0.11 9.81 10.98
CA ALA A 285 -1.13 9.22 10.11
C ALA A 285 -0.94 9.66 8.65
N VAL A 286 -0.71 10.96 8.42
CA VAL A 286 -0.40 11.52 7.11
C VAL A 286 0.91 10.95 6.57
N SER A 287 1.95 10.85 7.40
CA SER A 287 3.24 10.30 6.99
C SER A 287 3.17 8.83 6.60
N VAL A 288 2.36 8.02 7.29
CA VAL A 288 2.10 6.61 6.93
C VAL A 288 1.41 6.53 5.57
N ALA A 289 0.31 7.27 5.37
CA ALA A 289 -0.47 7.24 4.12
C ALA A 289 0.37 7.73 2.92
N LEU A 290 1.07 8.85 3.09
CA LEU A 290 1.88 9.44 2.03
C LEU A 290 3.18 8.64 1.77
N GLY A 291 3.83 8.17 2.83
CA GLY A 291 5.05 7.35 2.72
C GLY A 291 4.79 6.04 1.99
N SER A 292 3.71 5.34 2.33
CA SER A 292 3.31 4.09 1.66
C SER A 292 3.06 4.31 0.16
N THR A 293 2.32 5.35 -0.20
CA THR A 293 2.08 5.69 -1.62
C THR A 293 3.38 6.00 -2.39
N LEU A 294 4.35 6.67 -1.77
CA LEU A 294 5.65 6.91 -2.37
C LEU A 294 6.41 5.60 -2.62
N LEU A 295 6.38 4.66 -1.67
CA LEU A 295 6.98 3.34 -1.83
C LEU A 295 6.31 2.53 -2.96
N VAL A 296 4.98 2.59 -3.06
CA VAL A 296 4.26 1.94 -4.16
C VAL A 296 4.79 2.44 -5.51
N GLY A 297 4.83 3.76 -5.70
CA GLY A 297 5.25 4.36 -6.97
C GLY A 297 6.75 4.22 -7.28
N LEU A 298 7.62 4.40 -6.29
CA LEU A 298 9.07 4.48 -6.52
C LEU A 298 9.82 3.15 -6.29
N LEU A 299 9.20 2.18 -5.64
CA LEU A 299 9.80 0.88 -5.33
C LEU A 299 8.96 -0.29 -5.83
N VAL A 300 7.70 -0.42 -5.40
CA VAL A 300 6.86 -1.60 -5.73
C VAL A 300 6.63 -1.71 -7.23
N VAL A 301 6.18 -0.64 -7.88
CA VAL A 301 5.92 -0.64 -9.33
C VAL A 301 7.18 -1.00 -10.14
N PRO A 302 8.34 -0.35 -9.92
CA PRO A 302 9.57 -0.75 -10.62
C PRO A 302 10.01 -2.18 -10.36
N VAL A 303 9.89 -2.68 -9.12
CA VAL A 303 10.22 -4.06 -8.80
C VAL A 303 9.33 -5.02 -9.58
N LEU A 304 8.02 -4.75 -9.64
CA LEU A 304 7.08 -5.57 -10.42
C LEU A 304 7.42 -5.55 -11.91
N LEU A 305 7.76 -4.39 -12.49
CA LEU A 305 8.17 -4.27 -13.90
C LEU A 305 9.44 -5.08 -14.22
N LEU A 306 10.40 -5.14 -13.28
CA LEU A 306 11.64 -5.89 -13.47
C LEU A 306 11.45 -7.41 -13.26
N VAL A 307 10.56 -7.81 -12.34
CA VAL A 307 10.33 -9.21 -12.01
C VAL A 307 9.34 -9.88 -12.97
N ALA A 308 8.37 -9.13 -13.49
CA ALA A 308 7.32 -9.62 -14.40
C ALA A 308 7.83 -10.44 -15.60
N PRO A 309 8.82 -9.98 -16.39
CA PRO A 309 9.38 -10.77 -17.49
C PRO A 309 10.04 -12.07 -17.02
N LEU A 310 10.64 -12.07 -15.83
CA LEU A 310 11.29 -13.26 -15.24
C LEU A 310 10.28 -14.33 -14.83
N LEU A 311 9.04 -13.93 -14.52
CA LEU A 311 7.92 -14.82 -14.20
C LEU A 311 7.15 -15.28 -15.45
N GLY A 312 7.52 -14.82 -16.65
CA GLY A 312 6.84 -15.17 -17.90
C GLY A 312 5.56 -14.36 -18.19
N HIS A 313 5.28 -13.35 -17.38
CA HIS A 313 4.10 -12.49 -17.50
C HIS A 313 4.55 -11.02 -17.56
N PRO A 314 4.99 -10.50 -18.72
CA PRO A 314 5.50 -9.14 -18.83
C PRO A 314 4.45 -8.12 -18.39
N LEU A 315 4.89 -7.15 -17.59
CA LEU A 315 4.09 -6.05 -17.07
C LEU A 315 4.60 -4.76 -17.70
N ASP A 316 3.70 -3.93 -18.19
CA ASP A 316 4.00 -2.59 -18.70
C ASP A 316 3.26 -1.50 -17.92
N LEU A 317 3.60 -0.25 -18.20
CA LEU A 317 2.95 0.92 -17.60
C LEU A 317 1.78 1.46 -18.44
N SER A 318 1.12 0.61 -19.25
CA SER A 318 -0.12 0.99 -19.93
C SER A 318 -1.31 0.72 -19.02
N PHE A 319 -1.77 1.78 -18.36
CA PHE A 319 -2.96 1.76 -17.51
C PHE A 319 -4.18 2.24 -18.28
N ASN A 320 -5.36 1.82 -17.83
CA ASN A 320 -6.62 2.32 -18.36
C ASN A 320 -6.74 3.83 -18.07
N VAL A 321 -7.39 4.56 -18.98
CA VAL A 321 -7.69 5.99 -18.81
C VAL A 321 -8.35 6.29 -17.46
N TYR A 322 -9.26 5.42 -17.02
CA TYR A 322 -9.95 5.58 -15.74
C TYR A 322 -9.00 5.43 -14.55
N GLU A 323 -8.06 4.48 -14.63
CA GLU A 323 -7.01 4.31 -13.62
C GLU A 323 -6.12 5.54 -13.52
N VAL A 324 -5.68 6.05 -14.67
CA VAL A 324 -4.84 7.23 -14.77
C VAL A 324 -5.55 8.46 -14.17
N VAL A 325 -6.81 8.68 -14.53
CA VAL A 325 -7.62 9.79 -13.99
C VAL A 325 -7.84 9.62 -12.49
N ALA A 326 -8.11 8.41 -12.01
CA ALA A 326 -8.34 8.13 -10.60
C ALA A 326 -7.07 8.39 -9.77
N VAL A 327 -5.90 7.92 -10.21
CA VAL A 327 -4.61 8.19 -9.55
C VAL A 327 -4.31 9.70 -9.54
N ALA A 328 -4.45 10.38 -10.69
CA ALA A 328 -4.22 11.81 -10.77
C ALA A 328 -5.16 12.61 -9.86
N THR A 329 -6.44 12.22 -9.79
CA THR A 329 -7.42 12.83 -8.91
C THR A 329 -7.09 12.58 -7.44
N ALA A 330 -6.72 11.34 -7.07
CA ALA A 330 -6.35 10.99 -5.72
C ALA A 330 -5.15 11.82 -5.22
N VAL A 331 -4.11 11.93 -6.05
CA VAL A 331 -2.91 12.73 -5.75
C VAL A 331 -3.24 14.22 -5.67
N LEU A 332 -4.04 14.74 -6.59
CA LEU A 332 -4.45 16.15 -6.58
C LEU A 332 -5.25 16.49 -5.31
N VAL A 333 -6.32 15.73 -5.03
CA VAL A 333 -7.20 15.98 -3.88
C VAL A 333 -6.43 15.82 -2.57
N SER A 334 -5.62 14.77 -2.43
CA SER A 334 -4.81 14.55 -1.23
C SER A 334 -3.79 15.66 -1.01
N ASN A 335 -3.12 16.12 -2.08
CA ASN A 335 -2.21 17.26 -1.99
C ASN A 335 -2.95 18.53 -1.56
N LEU A 336 -4.10 18.84 -2.16
CA LEU A 336 -4.90 20.03 -1.85
C LEU A 336 -5.34 20.05 -0.38
N VAL A 337 -5.86 18.94 0.13
CA VAL A 337 -6.24 18.79 1.55
C VAL A 337 -5.02 18.87 2.46
N SER A 338 -3.84 18.44 2.00
CA SER A 338 -2.62 18.45 2.82
C SER A 338 -1.86 19.78 2.82
N LEU A 339 -2.30 20.80 2.07
CA LEU A 339 -1.53 22.02 1.83
C LEU A 339 -1.37 22.92 3.07
N ASP A 340 -2.43 23.07 3.86
CA ASP A 340 -2.48 24.04 4.95
C ASP A 340 -2.01 23.46 6.30
N GLY A 341 -1.71 22.16 6.34
CA GLY A 341 -1.22 21.46 7.54
C GLY A 341 -2.28 21.30 8.62
N ARG A 342 -3.57 21.38 8.26
CA ARG A 342 -4.69 21.22 9.19
C ARG A 342 -5.58 20.10 8.68
N SER A 343 -6.28 19.46 9.61
CA SER A 343 -7.28 18.45 9.29
C SER A 343 -8.50 18.59 10.17
N ASP A 344 -9.66 18.32 9.60
CA ASP A 344 -10.90 18.13 10.35
C ASP A 344 -11.70 16.91 9.88
N TRP A 345 -12.79 16.61 10.58
CA TRP A 345 -13.60 15.43 10.26
C TRP A 345 -14.32 15.55 8.91
N LEU A 346 -14.63 16.76 8.44
CA LEU A 346 -15.32 17.01 7.17
C LEU A 346 -14.38 16.77 6.00
N GLU A 347 -13.12 17.20 6.09
CA GLU A 347 -12.10 16.85 5.09
C GLU A 347 -11.92 15.34 4.98
N GLY A 348 -11.95 14.63 6.11
CA GLY A 348 -12.00 13.17 6.14
C GLY A 348 -13.18 12.60 5.37
N VAL A 349 -14.40 13.13 5.59
CA VAL A 349 -15.60 12.73 4.83
C VAL A 349 -15.46 13.02 3.34
N LEU A 350 -14.90 14.16 2.94
CA LEU A 350 -14.71 14.53 1.54
C LEU A 350 -13.75 13.56 0.82
N LEU A 351 -12.65 13.17 1.47
CA LEU A 351 -11.73 12.16 0.95
C LEU A 351 -12.39 10.79 0.80
N LEU A 352 -13.18 10.37 1.81
CA LEU A 352 -13.94 9.12 1.75
C LEU A 352 -15.03 9.14 0.67
N ALA A 353 -15.69 10.27 0.47
CA ALA A 353 -16.65 10.45 -0.60
C ALA A 353 -15.97 10.37 -1.98
N ALA A 354 -14.80 10.99 -2.15
CA ALA A 354 -14.00 10.88 -3.37
C ALA A 354 -13.59 9.43 -3.65
N TYR A 355 -13.12 8.70 -2.63
CA TYR A 355 -12.82 7.26 -2.75
C TYR A 355 -14.05 6.46 -3.19
N ALA A 356 -15.19 6.66 -2.53
CA ALA A 356 -16.42 5.95 -2.84
C ALA A 356 -16.93 6.22 -4.25
N ILE A 357 -16.86 7.47 -4.72
CA ILE A 357 -17.24 7.85 -6.09
C ILE A 357 -16.33 7.17 -7.11
N LEU A 358 -15.01 7.20 -6.91
CA LEU A 358 -14.07 6.54 -7.80
C LEU A 358 -14.26 5.01 -7.81
N ALA A 359 -14.39 4.38 -6.63
CA ALA A 359 -14.65 2.95 -6.50
C ALA A 359 -15.96 2.54 -7.19
N ALA A 360 -17.03 3.33 -7.04
CA ALA A 360 -18.27 3.12 -7.77
C ALA A 360 -18.09 3.26 -9.29
N GLY A 361 -17.28 4.22 -9.74
CA GLY A 361 -16.91 4.36 -11.15
C GLY A 361 -16.30 3.09 -11.73
N PHE A 362 -15.34 2.48 -11.02
CA PHE A 362 -14.74 1.19 -11.42
C PHE A 362 -15.73 0.03 -11.43
N PHE A 363 -16.67 0.01 -10.49
CA PHE A 363 -17.73 -1.00 -10.44
C PHE A 363 -18.62 -0.95 -11.69
N PHE A 364 -19.09 0.24 -12.07
CA PHE A 364 -19.95 0.42 -13.23
C PHE A 364 -19.22 0.28 -14.57
N GLN A 365 -17.94 0.62 -14.62
CA GLN A 365 -17.12 0.42 -15.83
C GLN A 365 -16.87 -1.07 -16.12
N GLY A 366 -16.71 -1.87 -15.06
CA GLY A 366 -16.43 -3.30 -15.16
C GLY A 366 -17.64 -4.20 -15.44
N SER A 367 -18.85 -3.65 -15.38
CA SER A 367 -20.07 -4.40 -15.67
C SER A 367 -20.23 -4.57 -17.19
N PRO A 368 -20.53 -5.77 -17.72
CA PRO A 368 -21.01 -5.86 -19.09
C PRO A 368 -22.26 -4.98 -19.20
N VAL A 369 -22.21 -3.96 -20.06
CA VAL A 369 -23.36 -3.10 -20.33
C VAL A 369 -24.48 -4.00 -20.85
N PRO A 370 -25.70 -3.95 -20.28
CA PRO A 370 -26.81 -4.81 -20.70
C PRO A 370 -27.25 -4.60 -22.15
#